data_AF-A0A4Y2BEL1-F1
#
_entry.id   AF-A0A4Y2BEL1-F1
#
_cell.length_a   1.000
_cell.length_b   1.000
_cell.length_c   1.000
_cell.angle_alpha   90.00
_cell.angle_beta   90.00
_cell.angle_gamma   90.00
#
_symmetry.space_group_name_H-M   'P 1'
#
loop_
_entity.id
_entity.type
_entity.pdbx_description
1 polymer ?
#
loop_
_entity_poly.entity_id
_entity_poly.type
_entity_poly.pdbx_seq_one_letter_code
_entity_poly.pdbx_strand_id
1 'polypeptide(L)'
;MVLSLEHRIFLVLEYHRLEHSCVQTMRSFQRRFDKRKGPSGNAIKALFEKFERTGSVNDDRMGNVGRSHSAVTESNADAVQQIILQ
;
A
#
# COMPACT_ATOMS: atom_id res chain seq x y z
N MET A 1 -11.46 -11.62 5.04
CA MET A 1 -10.89 -11.72 3.67
C MET A 1 -9.55 -11.02 3.73
N VAL A 2 -8.45 -11.73 3.51
CA VAL A 2 -7.13 -11.12 3.41
C VAL A 2 -6.96 -10.66 1.97
N LEU A 3 -6.76 -9.36 1.74
CA LEU A 3 -6.52 -8.80 0.41
C LEU A 3 -5.03 -8.97 0.07
N SER A 4 -4.72 -9.45 -1.14
CA SER A 4 -3.35 -9.45 -1.65
C SER A 4 -2.89 -8.00 -1.90
N LEU A 5 -1.58 -7.81 -2.10
CA LEU A 5 -1.05 -6.50 -2.52
C LEU A 5 -1.68 -6.04 -3.85
N GLU A 6 -1.81 -6.94 -4.83
CA GLU A 6 -2.47 -6.68 -6.10
C GLU A 6 -3.91 -6.19 -5.92
N HIS A 7 -4.69 -6.86 -5.06
CA HIS A 7 -6.06 -6.44 -4.77
C HIS A 7 -6.11 -5.03 -4.17
N ARG A 8 -5.20 -4.70 -3.24
CA ARG A 8 -5.14 -3.39 -2.59
C ARG A 8 -4.77 -2.29 -3.59
N ILE A 9 -3.75 -2.51 -4.42
CA ILE A 9 -3.33 -1.59 -5.49
C ILE A 9 -4.52 -1.32 -6.42
N PHE A 10 -5.17 -2.38 -6.92
CA PHE A 10 -6.30 -2.24 -7.81
C PHE A 10 -7.42 -1.40 -7.19
N LEU A 11 -7.79 -1.69 -5.92
CA LEU A 11 -8.87 -0.98 -5.24
C LEU A 11 -8.58 0.52 -5.08
N VAL A 12 -7.36 0.91 -4.70
CA VAL A 12 -7.00 2.32 -4.53
C VAL A 12 -7.04 3.07 -5.85
N LEU A 13 -6.46 2.49 -6.91
CA LEU A 13 -6.46 3.10 -8.25
C LEU A 13 -7.87 3.22 -8.81
N GLU A 14 -8.65 2.14 -8.71
CA GLU A 14 -10.00 2.09 -9.26
C GLU A 14 -10.97 2.98 -8.48
N TYR A 15 -10.81 3.07 -7.16
CA TYR A 15 -11.61 3.97 -6.32
C TYR A 15 -11.36 5.43 -6.66
N HIS A 16 -10.10 5.82 -6.88
CA HIS A 16 -9.75 7.17 -7.34
C HIS A 16 -10.28 7.44 -8.75
N ARG A 17 -10.09 6.50 -9.69
CA ARG A 17 -10.57 6.62 -11.09
C ARG A 17 -12.09 6.78 -11.20
N LEU A 18 -12.83 6.21 -10.26
CA LEU A 18 -14.30 6.25 -10.20
C LEU A 18 -14.82 7.32 -9.23
N GLU A 19 -14.04 8.37 -8.98
CA GLU A 19 -14.44 9.52 -8.16
C GLU A 19 -15.01 9.10 -6.79
N HIS A 20 -14.35 8.16 -6.13
CA HIS A 20 -14.70 7.67 -4.79
C HIS A 20 -16.03 6.92 -4.69
N SER A 21 -16.52 6.34 -5.78
CA SER A 21 -17.70 5.46 -5.80
C SER A 21 -17.39 4.04 -5.31
N CYS A 22 -17.79 3.72 -4.07
CA CYS A 22 -17.56 2.39 -3.48
C CYS A 22 -18.29 1.28 -4.28
N VAL A 23 -19.53 1.54 -4.73
CA VAL A 23 -20.34 0.53 -5.42
C VAL A 23 -19.72 0.13 -6.75
N GLN A 24 -19.29 1.10 -7.54
CA GLN A 24 -18.65 0.82 -8.83
C GLN A 24 -17.30 0.13 -8.63
N THR A 25 -16.52 0.54 -7.62
CA THR A 25 -15.24 -0.08 -7.28
C THR A 25 -15.40 -1.54 -6.86
N MET A 26 -16.37 -1.85 -5.99
CA MET A 26 -16.68 -3.23 -5.60
C MET A 26 -17.07 -4.09 -6.81
N ARG A 27 -17.95 -3.58 -7.68
CA ARG A 27 -18.37 -4.30 -8.90
C ARG A 27 -17.19 -4.51 -9.86
N SER A 28 -16.33 -3.51 -10.03
CA SER A 28 -15.14 -3.62 -10.88
C SER A 28 -14.16 -4.66 -10.34
N PHE A 29 -13.92 -4.66 -9.03
CA PHE A 29 -13.11 -5.66 -8.35
C PHE A 29 -13.64 -7.09 -8.54
N GLN A 30 -14.94 -7.28 -8.32
CA GLN A 30 -15.58 -8.59 -8.50
C GLN A 30 -15.43 -9.10 -9.93
N ARG A 31 -15.62 -8.24 -10.94
CA ARG A 31 -15.43 -8.59 -12.35
C ARG A 31 -13.97 -8.89 -12.69
N ARG A 32 -13.02 -8.10 -12.18
CA ARG A 32 -11.59 -8.22 -12.53
C ARG A 32 -10.94 -9.49 -11.98
N PHE A 33 -11.35 -9.91 -10.78
CA PHE A 33 -10.74 -11.03 -10.04
C PHE A 33 -11.67 -12.26 -9.92
N ASP A 34 -12.81 -12.25 -10.62
CA ASP A 34 -13.85 -13.29 -10.57
C ASP A 34 -14.21 -13.74 -9.14
N LYS A 35 -14.44 -12.75 -8.27
CA LYS A 35 -14.76 -12.99 -6.85
C LYS A 35 -16.25 -12.79 -6.61
N ARG A 36 -16.90 -13.82 -6.04
CA ARG A 36 -18.30 -13.73 -5.57
C ARG A 36 -18.51 -12.63 -4.53
N LYS A 37 -17.51 -12.36 -3.68
CA LYS A 37 -17.54 -11.31 -2.66
C LYS A 37 -16.31 -10.43 -2.82
N GLY A 38 -16.51 -9.11 -2.78
CA GLY A 38 -15.44 -8.12 -2.67
C GLY A 38 -15.28 -7.61 -1.23
N PRO A 39 -14.29 -6.74 -0.99
CA PRO A 39 -14.22 -5.98 0.25
C PRO A 39 -15.43 -5.05 0.40
N SER A 40 -15.78 -4.72 1.64
CA SER A 40 -16.87 -3.78 1.93
C SER A 40 -16.49 -2.35 1.51
N GLY A 41 -17.49 -1.50 1.28
CA GLY A 41 -17.25 -0.08 0.99
C GLY A 41 -16.42 0.61 2.08
N ASN A 42 -16.65 0.28 3.36
CA ASN A 42 -15.87 0.80 4.48
C ASN A 42 -14.41 0.34 4.42
N ALA A 43 -14.16 -0.92 4.04
CA ALA A 43 -12.79 -1.41 3.88
C ALA A 43 -12.05 -0.72 2.72
N ILE A 44 -12.75 -0.41 1.63
CA ILE A 44 -12.19 0.35 0.50
C ILE A 44 -11.83 1.78 0.93
N LYS A 45 -12.74 2.46 1.64
CA LYS A 45 -12.48 3.81 2.18
C LYS A 45 -11.29 3.82 3.13
N ALA A 46 -11.26 2.91 4.11
CA ALA A 46 -10.16 2.81 5.06
C ALA A 46 -8.81 2.52 4.39
N LEU A 47 -8.81 1.70 3.33
CA LEU A 47 -7.61 1.44 2.53
C LEU A 47 -7.13 2.72 1.81
N PHE A 48 -8.07 3.50 1.25
CA PHE A 48 -7.75 4.74 0.57
C PHE A 48 -7.24 5.82 1.52
N GLU A 49 -7.93 6.07 2.64
CA GLU A 49 -7.49 7.01 3.69
C GLU A 49 -6.10 6.64 4.22
N LYS A 50 -5.83 5.35 4.38
CA LYS A 50 -4.51 4.87 4.78
C LYS A 50 -3.46 5.21 3.72
N PHE A 51 -3.77 4.98 2.45
CA PHE A 51 -2.88 5.31 1.34
C PHE A 51 -2.60 6.82 1.28
N GLU A 52 -3.61 7.68 1.45
CA GLU A 52 -3.40 9.13 1.52
C GLU A 52 -2.49 9.52 2.69
N ARG A 53 -2.62 8.84 3.83
CA ARG A 53 -1.80 9.11 5.03
C ARG A 53 -0.35 8.64 4.89
N THR A 54 -0.10 7.48 4.27
CA THR A 54 1.23 6.83 4.28
C THR A 54 1.93 6.81 2.92
N GLY A 55 1.22 7.13 1.83
CA GLY A 55 1.69 6.94 0.46
C GLY A 55 1.85 5.47 0.03
N SER A 56 1.43 4.51 0.86
CA SER A 56 1.69 3.08 0.64
C SER A 56 0.44 2.23 0.86
N VAL A 57 0.21 1.32 -0.09
CA VAL A 57 -0.80 0.25 0.00
C VAL A 57 -0.23 -1.08 0.51
N ASN A 58 1.09 -1.13 0.73
CA ASN A 58 1.78 -2.34 1.16
C ASN A 58 1.83 -2.42 2.69
N ASP A 59 0.93 -3.21 3.27
CA ASP A 59 0.90 -3.44 4.72
C ASP A 59 1.91 -4.48 5.18
N ASP A 60 2.50 -5.23 4.26
CA ASP A 60 3.45 -6.31 4.57
C ASP A 60 4.77 -5.72 5.11
N ARG A 61 4.97 -4.41 4.92
CA ARG A 61 6.09 -3.63 5.46
C ARG A 61 5.73 -2.79 6.69
N MET A 62 4.49 -2.82 7.21
CA MET A 62 4.12 -1.98 8.37
C MET A 62 4.93 -2.28 9.65
N GLY A 63 5.59 -3.43 9.74
CA GLY A 63 6.57 -3.74 10.80
C GLY A 63 8.05 -3.60 10.39
N ASN A 64 8.32 -3.32 9.12
CA ASN A 64 9.67 -3.22 8.52
C ASN A 64 9.97 -1.81 8.00
N VAL A 65 9.19 -0.79 8.41
CA VAL A 65 9.46 0.63 8.08
C VAL A 65 10.78 1.14 8.71
N GLY A 66 11.48 0.27 9.44
CA GLY A 66 12.92 0.34 9.63
C GLY A 66 13.32 0.03 11.06
N ARG A 67 14.08 -1.06 11.26
CA ARG A 67 15.09 -1.03 12.33
C ARG A 67 16.04 0.11 11.96
N SER A 68 16.43 0.93 12.93
CA SER A 68 17.18 2.20 12.77
C SER A 68 18.42 2.15 11.87
N HIS A 69 18.93 0.96 11.54
CA HIS A 69 20.04 0.74 10.61
C HIS A 69 19.73 1.02 9.14
N SER A 70 18.45 1.07 8.73
CA SER A 70 18.07 1.40 7.34
C SER A 70 17.81 2.89 7.12
N ALA A 71 17.79 3.69 8.19
CA ALA A 71 17.68 5.13 8.06
C ALA A 71 19.03 5.70 7.63
N VAL A 72 19.03 6.62 6.67
CA VAL A 72 20.22 7.39 6.28
C VAL A 72 20.49 8.39 7.41
N THR A 73 21.26 7.94 8.40
CA THR A 73 21.86 8.81 9.41
C THR A 73 23.28 9.18 8.98
N GLU A 74 23.79 10.29 9.48
CA GLU A 74 25.16 10.75 9.20
C GLU A 74 26.18 9.65 9.51
N SER A 75 26.01 8.96 10.64
CA SER A 75 26.84 7.80 11.02
C SER A 75 26.77 6.63 10.02
N ASN A 76 25.61 6.36 9.40
CA ASN A 76 25.49 5.30 8.40
C ASN A 76 26.10 5.74 7.05
N ALA A 77 25.99 7.02 6.70
CA ALA A 77 26.62 7.60 5.51
C ALA A 77 28.15 7.55 5.62
N ASP A 78 28.69 7.93 6.78
CA ASP A 78 30.13 7.87 7.07
C ASP A 78 30.66 6.44 6.98
N ALA A 79 29.96 5.47 7.57
CA ALA A 79 30.35 4.06 7.51
C ALA A 79 30.38 3.51 6.07
N VAL A 80 29.39 3.88 5.25
CA VAL A 80 29.37 3.50 3.82
C VAL A 80 30.49 4.18 3.05
N GLN A 81 30.78 5.45 3.34
CA GLN A 81 31.84 6.21 2.68
C GLN A 81 33.23 5.64 3.00
N GLN A 82 33.46 5.17 4.24
CA GLN A 82 34.69 4.46 4.62
C GLN A 82 34.87 3.13 3.87
N ILE A 83 33.78 2.40 3.60
CA ILE A 83 33.84 1.14 2.84
C ILE A 83 34.13 1.39 1.35
N ILE A 84 33.61 2.47 0.77
CA ILE A 84 33.78 2.81 -0.65
C ILE A 84 35.20 3.34 -0.95
N LEU A 85 35.83 4.00 0.02
CA LEU A 85 37.14 4.65 -0.14
C LEU A 85 38.33 3.73 0.22
N GLN A 86 38.09 2.45 0.52
CA GLN A 86 39.10 1.42 0.78
C GLN A 86 39.44 0.63 -0.50
#